data_AF-A0A2N3AHG0-F1
#
_entry.id   AF-A0A2N3AHG0-F1
#
_cell.length_a   1.000
_cell.length_b   1.000
_cell.length_c   1.000
_cell.angle_alpha   90.00
_cell.angle_beta   90.00
_cell.angle_gamma   90.00
#
_symmetry.space_group_name_H-M   'P 1'
#
loop_
_entity.id
_entity.type
_entity.pdbx_description
1 polymer ?
#
loop_
_entity_poly.entity_id
_entity_poly.type
_entity_poly.pdbx_seq_one_letter_code
_entity_poly.pdbx_strand_id
1 'polypeptide(L)'
;MTLQAILMADALLRDENAFKLWKMIYEPTVYFVGKTDDLYMDDYIKLIKEIFPLNESVDKYDRQEKLAEFIDRAIQLRAPKILSGLAFAEDGDFRVLTQGFRFMGQRFIPDSYMFQELVFGVKGEKIIMQYTGDKKPFTMEIIPNFGPVRAFPRGLDICAVLGSKRAMEILEVEGDTEYTEYYNQLDNLQEEFSLKTIEEWKQNLYWRWLYALLPLLEENK
;
A
#
# COMPACT_ATOMS: atom_id res chain seq x y z
N MET A 1 -17.35 -11.32 5.82
CA MET A 1 -17.13 -9.88 6.15
C MET A 1 -17.78 -8.92 5.14
N THR A 2 -18.09 -9.34 3.91
CA THR A 2 -18.68 -8.46 2.87
C THR A 2 -20.08 -7.93 3.21
N LEU A 3 -20.98 -8.75 3.77
CA LEU A 3 -22.33 -8.30 4.13
C LEU A 3 -22.32 -7.15 5.16
N GLN A 4 -21.46 -7.22 6.17
CA GLN A 4 -21.31 -6.14 7.16
C GLN A 4 -20.86 -4.83 6.52
N ALA A 5 -19.89 -4.91 5.58
CA ALA A 5 -19.42 -3.75 4.83
C ALA A 5 -20.53 -3.13 3.97
N ILE A 6 -21.34 -3.97 3.31
CA ILE A 6 -22.51 -3.52 2.54
C ILE A 6 -23.52 -2.81 3.45
N LEU A 7 -23.84 -3.37 4.62
CA LEU A 7 -24.79 -2.75 5.55
C LEU A 7 -24.29 -1.41 6.10
N MET A 8 -22.99 -1.29 6.42
CA MET A 8 -22.40 -0.01 6.83
C MET A 8 -22.47 1.03 5.71
N ALA A 9 -22.15 0.64 4.48
CA ALA A 9 -22.22 1.53 3.32
C ALA A 9 -23.67 1.94 2.98
N ASP A 10 -24.64 1.03 3.08
CA ASP A 10 -26.06 1.33 2.89
C ASP A 10 -26.60 2.28 3.97
N ALA A 11 -26.18 2.10 5.22
CA ALA A 11 -26.54 3.01 6.31
C ALA A 11 -26.08 4.45 6.03
N LEU A 12 -24.82 4.64 5.60
CA LEU A 12 -24.33 5.96 5.19
C LEU A 12 -24.99 6.46 3.91
N LEU A 13 -25.32 5.57 2.97
CA LEU A 13 -26.03 5.96 1.74
C LEU A 13 -27.43 6.51 2.02
N ARG A 14 -28.13 5.98 3.02
CA ARG A 14 -29.50 6.39 3.39
C ARG A 14 -29.55 7.63 4.27
N ASP A 15 -28.50 7.89 5.05
CA ASP A 15 -28.43 9.02 5.97
C ASP A 15 -27.36 10.02 5.53
N GLU A 16 -27.79 11.07 4.85
CA GLU A 16 -26.90 12.15 4.39
C GLU A 16 -26.13 12.82 5.53
N ASN A 17 -26.72 12.92 6.73
CA ASN A 17 -26.04 13.51 7.88
C ASN A 17 -24.95 12.58 8.39
N ALA A 18 -25.21 11.28 8.48
CA ALA A 18 -24.19 10.30 8.86
C ALA A 18 -23.03 10.28 7.85
N PHE A 19 -23.34 10.31 6.55
CA PHE A 19 -22.31 10.36 5.52
C PHE A 19 -21.48 11.65 5.58
N LYS A 20 -22.14 12.79 5.84
CA LYS A 20 -21.46 14.08 6.06
C LYS A 20 -20.54 14.03 7.28
N LEU A 21 -20.99 13.47 8.40
CA LEU A 21 -20.17 13.32 9.61
C LEU A 21 -18.96 12.42 9.36
N TRP A 22 -19.14 11.30 8.66
CA TRP A 22 -18.01 10.45 8.27
C TRP A 22 -17.01 11.21 7.38
N LYS A 23 -17.50 11.96 6.38
CA LYS A 23 -16.64 12.80 5.52
C LYS A 23 -15.88 13.87 6.30
N MET A 24 -16.52 14.50 7.29
CA MET A 24 -15.86 15.49 8.16
C MET A 24 -14.64 14.91 8.90
N ILE A 25 -14.60 13.60 9.14
CA ILE A 25 -13.45 12.90 9.73
C ILE A 25 -12.50 12.42 8.62
N TYR A 26 -13.03 11.83 7.54
CA TYR A 26 -12.23 11.22 6.49
C TYR A 26 -11.47 12.25 5.64
N GLU A 27 -12.12 13.32 5.18
CA GLU A 27 -11.52 14.31 4.26
C GLU A 27 -10.28 15.02 4.83
N PRO A 28 -10.25 15.44 6.13
CA PRO A 28 -9.00 15.91 6.72
C PRO A 28 -7.88 14.87 6.61
N THR A 29 -8.14 13.59 6.91
CA THR A 29 -7.10 12.57 6.79
C THR A 29 -6.61 12.42 5.35
N VAL A 30 -7.50 12.56 4.36
CA VAL A 30 -7.11 12.58 2.93
C VAL A 30 -6.19 13.75 2.62
N TYR A 31 -6.47 14.93 3.15
CA TYR A 31 -5.60 16.10 2.97
C TYR A 31 -4.22 15.92 3.61
N PHE A 32 -4.14 15.33 4.79
CA PHE A 32 -2.87 15.13 5.51
C PHE A 32 -2.01 14.04 4.88
N VAL A 33 -2.59 12.85 4.60
CA VAL A 33 -1.84 11.63 4.28
C VAL A 33 -2.34 10.89 3.04
N GLY A 34 -3.28 11.47 2.29
CA GLY A 34 -3.79 10.89 1.05
C GLY A 34 -5.00 9.96 1.22
N LYS A 35 -5.59 9.58 0.09
CA LYS A 35 -6.73 8.64 0.04
C LYS A 35 -6.28 7.24 0.45
N THR A 36 -7.23 6.47 0.97
CA THR A 36 -7.00 5.05 1.26
C THR A 36 -6.73 4.25 -0.02
N ASP A 37 -5.78 3.32 0.04
CA ASP A 37 -5.52 2.37 -1.06
C ASP A 37 -6.42 1.12 -0.99
N ASP A 38 -6.94 0.81 0.19
CA ASP A 38 -8.03 -0.15 0.39
C ASP A 38 -9.34 0.27 -0.29
N LEU A 39 -10.27 -0.68 -0.42
CA LEU A 39 -11.65 -0.37 -0.79
C LEU A 39 -12.36 0.26 0.42
N TYR A 40 -13.15 1.30 0.17
CA TYR A 40 -13.84 2.07 1.23
C TYR A 40 -15.26 2.44 0.84
N MET A 41 -15.87 3.35 1.60
CA MET A 41 -17.28 3.73 1.48
C MET A 41 -17.71 4.08 0.07
N ASP A 42 -16.97 4.93 -0.64
CA ASP A 42 -17.40 5.37 -1.98
C ASP A 42 -17.41 4.21 -2.98
N ASP A 43 -16.47 3.27 -2.89
CA ASP A 43 -16.42 2.08 -3.75
C ASP A 43 -17.63 1.18 -3.51
N TYR A 44 -17.94 0.91 -2.24
CA TYR A 44 -19.04 0.04 -1.84
C TYR A 44 -20.40 0.70 -2.13
N ILE A 45 -20.55 1.99 -1.86
CA ILE A 45 -21.77 2.75 -2.19
C ILE A 45 -22.02 2.73 -3.69
N LYS A 46 -20.97 2.90 -4.52
CA LYS A 46 -21.09 2.82 -5.97
C LYS A 46 -21.59 1.45 -6.41
N LEU A 47 -20.96 0.37 -5.93
CA LEU A 47 -21.39 -0.99 -6.26
C LEU A 47 -22.80 -1.30 -5.76
N ILE A 48 -23.18 -0.82 -4.57
CA ILE A 48 -24.54 -0.97 -4.03
C ILE A 48 -25.56 -0.35 -4.99
N LYS A 49 -25.31 0.88 -5.45
CA LYS A 49 -26.20 1.60 -6.38
C LYS A 49 -26.38 0.90 -7.72
N GLU A 50 -25.35 0.18 -8.17
CA GLU A 50 -25.36 -0.50 -9.48
C GLU A 50 -26.01 -1.88 -9.43
N ILE A 51 -25.88 -2.61 -8.31
CA ILE A 51 -26.28 -4.03 -8.21
C ILE A 51 -27.63 -4.17 -7.52
N PHE A 52 -27.88 -3.38 -6.47
CA PHE A 52 -29.07 -3.50 -5.64
C PHE A 52 -30.04 -2.34 -5.91
N PRO A 53 -31.36 -2.61 -5.91
CA PRO A 53 -32.36 -1.56 -5.96
C PRO A 53 -32.23 -0.59 -4.78
N LEU A 54 -32.39 0.69 -5.10
CA LEU A 54 -32.36 1.78 -4.12
C LEU A 54 -33.67 1.85 -3.35
N ASN A 55 -33.61 2.32 -2.10
CA ASN A 55 -34.76 2.56 -1.22
C ASN A 55 -35.58 1.33 -0.78
N GLU A 56 -35.14 0.11 -1.09
CA GLU A 56 -35.73 -1.13 -0.55
C GLU A 56 -35.27 -1.44 0.89
N SER A 57 -35.90 -2.41 1.58
CA SER A 57 -35.43 -2.94 2.87
C SER A 57 -34.01 -3.50 2.78
N VAL A 58 -33.31 -3.60 3.92
CA VAL A 58 -31.98 -4.24 4.01
C VAL A 58 -32.02 -5.73 3.64
N ASP A 59 -33.19 -6.37 3.67
CA ASP A 59 -33.40 -7.77 3.26
C ASP A 59 -32.98 -8.02 1.79
N LYS A 60 -32.90 -6.95 0.98
CA LYS A 60 -32.39 -7.00 -0.40
C LYS A 60 -30.99 -7.60 -0.53
N TYR A 61 -30.19 -7.54 0.54
CA TYR A 61 -28.83 -8.07 0.63
C TYR A 61 -28.75 -9.56 0.97
N ASP A 62 -29.86 -10.20 1.32
CA ASP A 62 -29.93 -11.66 1.54
C ASP A 62 -30.07 -12.45 0.21
N ARG A 63 -30.26 -11.73 -0.91
CA ARG A 63 -30.29 -12.32 -2.25
C ARG A 63 -28.90 -12.84 -2.63
N GLN A 64 -28.68 -14.14 -2.45
CA GLN A 64 -27.40 -14.82 -2.67
C GLN A 64 -26.78 -14.54 -4.04
N GLU A 65 -27.57 -14.55 -5.12
CA GLU A 65 -27.09 -14.25 -6.48
C GLU A 65 -26.51 -12.84 -6.60
N LYS A 66 -27.19 -11.85 -6.01
CA LYS A 66 -26.76 -10.44 -6.03
C LYS A 66 -25.58 -10.18 -5.10
N LEU A 67 -25.51 -10.91 -3.98
CA LEU A 67 -24.36 -10.86 -3.08
C LEU A 67 -23.11 -11.46 -3.73
N ALA A 68 -23.25 -12.57 -4.46
CA ALA A 68 -22.17 -13.16 -5.25
C ALA A 68 -21.70 -12.17 -6.34
N GLU A 69 -22.63 -11.59 -7.09
CA GLU A 69 -22.32 -10.54 -8.08
C GLU A 69 -21.55 -9.36 -7.46
N PHE A 70 -21.95 -8.92 -6.26
CA PHE A 70 -21.24 -7.87 -5.54
C PHE A 70 -19.80 -8.27 -5.18
N ILE A 71 -19.60 -9.48 -4.64
CA ILE A 71 -18.27 -9.98 -4.26
C ILE A 71 -17.37 -10.05 -5.49
N ASP A 72 -17.88 -10.62 -6.59
CA ASP A 72 -17.13 -10.75 -7.84
C ASP A 72 -16.71 -9.37 -8.36
N ARG A 73 -17.63 -8.40 -8.38
CA ARG A 73 -17.31 -7.03 -8.83
C ARG A 73 -16.37 -6.30 -7.86
N ALA A 74 -16.47 -6.56 -6.55
CA ALA A 74 -15.60 -5.95 -5.57
C ALA A 74 -14.15 -6.44 -5.67
N ILE A 75 -13.92 -7.73 -5.94
CA ILE A 75 -12.57 -8.30 -6.13
C ILE A 75 -11.90 -7.74 -7.39
N GLN A 76 -12.69 -7.40 -8.42
CA GLN A 76 -12.16 -6.75 -9.65
C GLN A 76 -11.81 -5.26 -9.46
N LEU A 77 -12.07 -4.67 -8.29
CA LEU A 77 -11.62 -3.31 -8.00
C LEU A 77 -10.11 -3.29 -7.69
N ARG A 78 -9.57 -2.10 -7.41
CA ARG A 78 -8.16 -1.95 -7.07
C ARG A 78 -7.77 -2.80 -5.85
N ALA A 79 -6.58 -3.39 -5.89
CA ALA A 79 -5.93 -4.00 -4.73
C ALA A 79 -5.09 -2.95 -3.99
N PRO A 80 -4.92 -3.08 -2.66
CA PRO A 80 -4.02 -2.21 -1.91
C PRO A 80 -2.58 -2.37 -2.40
N LYS A 81 -1.83 -1.27 -2.41
CA LYS A 81 -0.41 -1.30 -2.80
C LYS A 81 0.48 -1.58 -1.60
N ILE A 82 0.07 -1.10 -0.43
CA ILE A 82 0.76 -1.34 0.84
C ILE A 82 -0.02 -2.38 1.63
N LEU A 83 0.71 -3.37 2.13
CA LEU A 83 0.21 -4.54 2.80
C LEU A 83 0.17 -4.29 4.31
N SER A 84 -0.99 -4.46 4.93
CA SER A 84 -1.17 -4.26 6.37
C SER A 84 -0.80 -5.48 7.25
N GLY A 85 -0.18 -6.52 6.69
CA GLY A 85 0.12 -7.78 7.38
C GLY A 85 1.39 -8.46 6.87
N LEU A 86 1.92 -9.40 7.67
CA LEU A 86 3.14 -10.15 7.34
C LEU A 86 2.95 -10.97 6.07
N ALA A 87 3.95 -10.89 5.18
CA ALA A 87 4.03 -11.61 3.91
C ALA A 87 4.31 -13.10 4.13
N PHE A 88 3.31 -13.85 4.59
CA PHE A 88 3.30 -15.30 4.51
C PHE A 88 2.03 -15.72 3.78
N ALA A 89 2.13 -15.89 2.46
CA ALA A 89 1.17 -16.66 1.70
C ALA A 89 1.91 -17.88 1.16
N GLU A 90 1.59 -19.05 1.70
CA GLU A 90 2.06 -20.33 1.12
C GLU A 90 1.45 -20.54 -0.28
N ASP A 91 0.31 -19.90 -0.61
CA ASP A 91 -0.49 -20.23 -1.81
C ASP A 91 -1.19 -19.04 -2.52
N GLY A 92 -0.50 -17.91 -2.82
CA GLY A 92 -1.08 -16.91 -3.75
C GLY A 92 -0.56 -15.46 -3.69
N ASP A 93 -1.12 -14.59 -4.54
CA ASP A 93 -0.83 -13.14 -4.54
C ASP A 93 -1.48 -12.47 -3.31
N PHE A 94 -0.64 -12.09 -2.35
CA PHE A 94 -1.05 -11.51 -1.07
C PHE A 94 -1.81 -10.17 -1.21
N ARG A 95 -1.61 -9.43 -2.30
CA ARG A 95 -2.36 -8.20 -2.58
C ARG A 95 -3.85 -8.50 -2.78
N VAL A 96 -4.17 -9.68 -3.33
CA VAL A 96 -5.55 -10.16 -3.51
C VAL A 96 -6.11 -10.67 -2.18
N LEU A 97 -5.30 -11.32 -1.34
CA LEU A 97 -5.73 -11.84 -0.04
C LEU A 97 -6.03 -10.74 1.00
N THR A 98 -5.35 -9.59 0.89
CA THR A 98 -5.57 -8.44 1.77
C THR A 98 -6.59 -7.44 1.25
N GLN A 99 -7.02 -7.59 -0.02
CA GLN A 99 -8.02 -6.74 -0.63
C GLN A 99 -9.35 -6.87 0.13
N GLY A 100 -9.86 -5.74 0.62
CA GLY A 100 -11.10 -5.73 1.36
C GLY A 100 -11.58 -4.35 1.70
N PHE A 101 -12.82 -4.29 2.19
CA PHE A 101 -13.40 -3.06 2.71
C PHE A 101 -12.76 -2.66 4.03
N ARG A 102 -12.39 -1.38 4.15
CA ARG A 102 -12.03 -0.74 5.40
C ARG A 102 -12.79 0.57 5.58
N PHE A 103 -13.39 0.74 6.76
CA PHE A 103 -14.12 1.96 7.12
C PHE A 103 -13.21 3.20 7.12
N MET A 104 -11.95 3.03 7.56
CA MET A 104 -10.87 4.01 7.56
C MET A 104 -9.54 3.32 7.17
N GLY A 105 -9.46 2.80 5.93
CA GLY A 105 -8.38 1.90 5.48
C GLY A 105 -6.97 2.48 5.46
N GLN A 106 -5.98 1.62 5.22
CA GLN A 106 -4.57 1.98 5.03
C GLN A 106 -4.46 3.05 3.94
N ARG A 107 -3.47 3.94 4.09
CA ARG A 107 -3.19 4.99 3.10
C ARG A 107 -1.97 4.59 2.30
N PHE A 108 -1.95 4.99 1.04
CA PHE A 108 -0.73 4.93 0.25
C PHE A 108 0.24 6.04 0.69
N ILE A 109 1.30 5.65 1.39
CA ILE A 109 2.37 6.54 1.83
C ILE A 109 3.65 6.16 1.06
N PRO A 110 4.30 7.09 0.35
CA PRO A 110 5.32 6.76 -0.65
C PRO A 110 6.53 6.05 -0.06
N ASP A 111 7.00 6.47 1.11
CA ASP A 111 8.13 5.84 1.79
C ASP A 111 7.80 4.45 2.35
N SER A 112 6.61 4.26 2.91
CA SER A 112 6.13 2.96 3.37
C SER A 112 6.05 1.96 2.20
N TYR A 113 5.66 2.44 1.02
CA TYR A 113 5.70 1.65 -0.21
C TYR A 113 7.14 1.32 -0.63
N MET A 114 8.06 2.31 -0.66
CA MET A 114 9.48 2.06 -0.96
C MET A 114 10.09 1.04 -0.01
N PHE A 115 9.83 1.17 1.29
CA PHE A 115 10.30 0.23 2.31
C PHE A 115 9.78 -1.18 2.07
N GLN A 116 8.49 -1.33 1.80
CA GLN A 116 7.89 -2.64 1.54
C GLN A 116 8.49 -3.32 0.32
N GLU A 117 8.69 -2.59 -0.77
CA GLU A 117 9.26 -3.14 -2.02
C GLU A 117 10.76 -3.48 -1.88
N LEU A 118 11.42 -2.94 -0.86
CA LEU A 118 12.83 -3.18 -0.55
C LEU A 118 13.07 -4.14 0.63
N VAL A 119 12.06 -4.87 1.10
CA VAL A 119 12.26 -5.93 2.11
C VAL A 119 11.88 -7.30 1.58
N PHE A 120 12.20 -8.32 2.38
CA PHE A 120 11.87 -9.71 2.12
C PHE A 120 10.42 -9.90 1.68
N GLY A 121 10.25 -10.68 0.61
CA GLY A 121 8.95 -11.10 0.11
C GLY A 121 9.06 -12.37 -0.73
N VAL A 122 7.92 -13.00 -0.98
CA VAL A 122 7.80 -14.18 -1.84
C VAL A 122 6.86 -13.84 -2.98
N LYS A 123 7.31 -14.07 -4.23
CA LYS A 123 6.50 -13.84 -5.44
C LYS A 123 6.44 -15.13 -6.26
N GLY A 124 5.31 -15.83 -6.19
CA GLY A 124 5.21 -17.20 -6.67
C GLY A 124 6.15 -18.09 -5.86
N GLU A 125 7.05 -18.82 -6.52
CA GLU A 125 8.05 -19.66 -5.86
C GLU A 125 9.40 -18.93 -5.62
N LYS A 126 9.54 -17.68 -6.08
CA LYS A 126 10.80 -16.93 -5.99
C LYS A 126 10.88 -16.15 -4.68
N ILE A 127 11.95 -16.40 -3.91
CA ILE A 127 12.36 -15.58 -2.77
C ILE A 127 12.99 -14.29 -3.28
N ILE A 128 12.53 -13.16 -2.78
CA ILE A 128 13.06 -11.82 -3.07
C ILE A 128 13.77 -11.30 -1.81
N MET A 129 14.90 -10.61 -1.99
CA MET A 129 15.77 -10.11 -0.92
C MET A 129 16.41 -11.20 -0.04
N GLN A 130 16.92 -12.27 -0.64
CA GLN A 130 17.78 -13.24 0.06
C GLN A 130 19.20 -12.67 0.20
N TYR A 131 19.79 -12.76 1.39
CA TYR A 131 21.12 -12.19 1.65
C TYR A 131 22.21 -12.98 0.91
N THR A 132 23.15 -12.27 0.28
CA THR A 132 24.25 -12.84 -0.51
C THR A 132 25.64 -12.51 0.03
N GLY A 133 25.73 -11.67 1.07
CA GLY A 133 26.99 -11.25 1.67
C GLY A 133 27.49 -12.17 2.78
N ASP A 134 28.57 -11.75 3.43
CA ASP A 134 29.26 -12.49 4.50
C ASP A 134 29.16 -11.82 5.88
N LYS A 135 28.52 -10.64 5.96
CA LYS A 135 28.34 -9.86 7.19
C LYS A 135 26.96 -10.08 7.82
N LYS A 136 26.69 -9.38 8.92
CA LYS A 136 25.34 -9.20 9.47
C LYS A 136 24.97 -7.71 9.45
N PRO A 137 24.47 -7.19 8.32
CA PRO A 137 24.01 -5.79 8.23
C PRO A 137 22.73 -5.59 9.07
N PHE A 138 22.40 -4.33 9.37
CA PHE A 138 21.20 -3.98 10.17
C PHE A 138 19.92 -4.56 9.57
N THR A 139 19.83 -4.56 8.24
CA THR A 139 18.64 -4.99 7.50
C THR A 139 18.46 -6.50 7.43
N MET A 140 19.45 -7.31 7.83
CA MET A 140 19.40 -8.78 7.75
C MET A 140 18.89 -9.43 9.04
N GLU A 141 17.89 -10.31 8.90
CA GLU A 141 17.59 -11.33 9.91
C GLU A 141 17.34 -12.69 9.27
N ILE A 142 17.39 -13.74 10.10
CA ILE A 142 17.12 -15.11 9.68
C ILE A 142 15.64 -15.42 9.93
N ILE A 143 14.89 -15.68 8.85
CA ILE A 143 13.51 -16.14 8.94
C ILE A 143 13.49 -17.67 8.86
N PRO A 144 12.75 -18.37 9.74
CA PRO A 144 12.58 -19.83 9.66
C PRO A 144 12.13 -20.25 8.25
N ASN A 145 12.72 -21.33 7.72
CA ASN A 145 12.48 -21.88 6.37
C ASN A 145 12.96 -21.03 5.17
N PHE A 146 13.35 -19.77 5.36
CA PHE A 146 13.82 -18.88 4.27
C PHE A 146 15.31 -18.49 4.37
N GLY A 147 15.90 -18.60 5.56
CA GLY A 147 17.30 -18.27 5.80
C GLY A 147 17.51 -16.76 5.97
N PRO A 148 18.72 -16.23 5.69
CA PRO A 148 19.03 -14.83 5.88
C PRO A 148 18.39 -13.99 4.76
N VAL A 149 17.59 -13.00 5.15
CA VAL A 149 16.82 -12.16 4.23
C VAL A 149 16.83 -10.70 4.70
N ARG A 150 16.41 -9.76 3.83
CA ARG A 150 16.26 -8.35 4.20
C ARG A 150 14.98 -8.13 5.03
N ALA A 151 15.04 -8.40 6.32
CA ALA A 151 13.88 -8.35 7.21
C ALA A 151 13.42 -6.93 7.53
N PHE A 152 14.33 -5.95 7.53
CA PHE A 152 14.03 -4.56 7.83
C PHE A 152 14.53 -3.63 6.72
N PRO A 153 13.84 -2.51 6.46
CA PRO A 153 14.37 -1.45 5.63
C PRO A 153 15.31 -0.56 6.45
N ARG A 154 16.02 0.34 5.76
CA ARG A 154 16.74 1.47 6.37
C ARG A 154 16.11 2.78 5.97
N GLY A 155 16.11 3.78 6.86
CA GLY A 155 15.69 5.13 6.48
C GLY A 155 16.43 5.69 5.26
N LEU A 156 17.68 5.27 5.06
CA LEU A 156 18.49 5.62 3.88
C LEU A 156 17.95 5.04 2.57
N ASP A 157 17.13 3.99 2.59
CA ASP A 157 16.50 3.42 1.39
C ASP A 157 15.63 4.45 0.68
N ILE A 158 14.90 5.29 1.42
CA ILE A 158 14.11 6.38 0.84
C ILE A 158 15.03 7.35 0.09
N CYS A 159 16.12 7.77 0.74
CA CYS A 159 17.07 8.71 0.14
C CYS A 159 17.72 8.11 -1.10
N ALA A 160 18.06 6.82 -1.07
CA ALA A 160 18.60 6.07 -2.20
C ALA A 160 17.63 5.99 -3.38
N VAL A 161 16.37 5.62 -3.13
CA VAL A 161 15.29 5.62 -4.14
C VAL A 161 15.08 7.02 -4.73
N LEU A 162 15.26 8.06 -3.94
CA LEU A 162 15.11 9.44 -4.38
C LEU A 162 16.41 10.05 -4.95
N GLY A 163 17.43 9.22 -5.21
CA GLY A 163 18.64 9.59 -5.97
C GLY A 163 19.85 10.04 -5.16
N SER A 164 19.83 9.91 -3.83
CA SER A 164 20.97 10.28 -2.98
C SER A 164 22.12 9.27 -3.12
N LYS A 165 23.20 9.68 -3.79
CA LYS A 165 24.41 8.85 -3.92
C LYS A 165 25.05 8.58 -2.56
N ARG A 166 25.06 9.56 -1.66
CA ARG A 166 25.61 9.40 -0.31
C ARG A 166 24.88 8.33 0.49
N ALA A 167 23.55 8.27 0.38
CA ALA A 167 22.77 7.22 1.03
C ALA A 167 23.13 5.84 0.48
N MET A 168 23.26 5.73 -0.85
CA MET A 168 23.69 4.49 -1.51
C MET A 168 25.06 4.02 -1.06
N GLU A 169 26.07 4.90 -1.03
CA GLU A 169 27.41 4.55 -0.54
C GLU A 169 27.39 3.97 0.87
N ILE A 170 26.61 4.57 1.78
CA ILE A 170 26.51 4.10 3.17
C ILE A 170 25.85 2.73 3.22
N LEU A 171 24.77 2.52 2.46
CA LEU A 171 24.07 1.24 2.37
C LEU A 171 25.02 0.14 1.85
N GLU A 172 25.80 0.43 0.80
CA GLU A 172 26.74 -0.52 0.21
C GLU A 172 27.89 -0.87 1.17
N VAL A 173 28.50 0.13 1.81
CA VAL A 173 29.61 -0.08 2.75
C VAL A 173 29.18 -0.92 3.95
N GLU A 174 27.96 -0.70 4.45
CA GLU A 174 27.40 -1.43 5.59
C GLU A 174 26.84 -2.80 5.22
N GLY A 175 26.76 -3.13 3.92
CA GLY A 175 26.25 -4.42 3.42
C GLY A 175 24.73 -4.49 3.32
N ASP A 176 24.01 -3.37 3.47
CA ASP A 176 22.55 -3.30 3.41
C ASP A 176 21.98 -3.45 1.97
N THR A 177 22.85 -3.59 0.96
CA THR A 177 22.49 -3.81 -0.46
C THR A 177 22.79 -5.23 -0.95
N GLU A 178 23.43 -6.08 -0.14
CA GLU A 178 23.91 -7.42 -0.52
C GLU A 178 22.79 -8.46 -0.50
N TYR A 179 21.74 -8.23 -1.31
CA TYR A 179 20.59 -9.12 -1.41
C TYR A 179 20.20 -9.41 -2.87
N THR A 180 19.63 -10.58 -3.11
CA THR A 180 19.05 -10.91 -4.42
C THR A 180 17.95 -9.92 -4.78
N GLU A 181 17.94 -9.47 -6.04
CA GLU A 181 16.98 -8.50 -6.60
C GLU A 181 17.00 -7.09 -5.99
N TYR A 182 17.88 -6.78 -5.03
CA TYR A 182 17.91 -5.47 -4.38
C TYR A 182 18.04 -4.32 -5.39
N TYR A 183 19.07 -4.37 -6.24
CA TYR A 183 19.31 -3.33 -7.25
C TYR A 183 18.18 -3.26 -8.29
N ASN A 184 17.63 -4.41 -8.72
CA ASN A 184 16.49 -4.41 -9.65
C ASN A 184 15.28 -3.69 -9.05
N GLN A 185 14.97 -3.94 -7.77
CA GLN A 185 13.84 -3.28 -7.10
C GLN A 185 14.12 -1.81 -6.81
N LEU A 186 15.36 -1.48 -6.46
CA LEU A 186 15.79 -0.09 -6.32
C LEU A 186 15.63 0.67 -7.64
N ASP A 187 16.10 0.13 -8.76
CA ASP A 187 16.01 0.74 -10.09
C ASP A 187 14.55 0.96 -10.51
N ASN A 188 13.69 -0.04 -10.29
CA ASN A 188 12.24 0.07 -10.55
C ASN A 188 11.61 1.23 -9.76
N LEU A 189 11.96 1.35 -8.47
CA LEU A 189 11.47 2.43 -7.61
C LEU A 189 12.03 3.78 -8.04
N GLN A 190 13.32 3.87 -8.35
CA GLN A 190 13.95 5.09 -8.85
C GLN A 190 13.27 5.56 -10.14
N GLU A 191 13.03 4.67 -11.09
CA GLU A 191 12.30 4.98 -12.31
C GLU A 191 10.89 5.47 -11.99
N GLU A 192 10.11 4.71 -11.20
CA GLU A 192 8.73 5.07 -10.84
C GLU A 192 8.64 6.47 -10.20
N PHE A 193 9.54 6.78 -9.27
CA PHE A 193 9.52 8.03 -8.53
C PHE A 193 10.13 9.20 -9.32
N SER A 194 11.07 8.95 -10.22
CA SER A 194 11.61 9.97 -11.13
C SER A 194 10.58 10.49 -12.14
N LEU A 195 9.60 9.65 -12.49
CA LEU A 195 8.54 9.99 -13.44
C LEU A 195 7.37 10.77 -12.81
N LYS A 196 7.37 10.98 -11.48
CA LYS A 196 6.28 11.71 -10.80
C LYS A 196 6.28 13.19 -11.18
N THR A 197 5.12 13.65 -11.60
CA THR A 197 4.84 15.06 -11.89
C THR A 197 4.84 15.92 -10.62
N ILE A 198 4.95 17.23 -10.81
CA ILE A 198 4.86 18.20 -9.70
C ILE A 198 3.50 18.10 -9.00
N GLU A 199 2.43 17.86 -9.75
CA GLU A 199 1.07 17.69 -9.26
C GLU A 199 0.95 16.46 -8.35
N GLU A 200 1.55 15.33 -8.75
CA GLU A 200 1.60 14.11 -7.93
C GLU A 200 2.41 14.33 -6.65
N TRP A 201 3.55 15.02 -6.72
CA TRP A 201 4.32 15.40 -5.53
C TRP A 201 3.57 16.36 -4.61
N LYS A 202 2.60 17.11 -5.13
CA LYS A 202 1.83 18.11 -4.36
C LYS A 202 0.42 17.66 -3.99
N GLN A 203 0.10 16.38 -4.18
CA GLN A 203 -1.26 15.84 -4.05
C GLN A 203 -1.85 15.91 -2.62
N ASN A 204 -1.02 15.90 -1.58
CA ASN A 204 -1.43 16.04 -0.18
C ASN A 204 -0.25 16.56 0.67
N LEU A 205 -0.48 16.82 1.96
CA LEU A 205 0.54 17.42 2.84
C LEU A 205 1.78 16.51 2.99
N TYR A 206 1.58 15.20 3.13
CA TYR A 206 2.67 14.23 3.28
C TYR A 206 3.63 14.25 2.10
N TRP A 207 3.08 14.16 0.88
CA TRP A 207 3.89 14.18 -0.35
C TRP A 207 4.61 15.52 -0.53
N ARG A 208 3.96 16.64 -0.17
CA ARG A 208 4.59 17.96 -0.19
C ARG A 208 5.76 18.07 0.76
N TRP A 209 5.64 17.47 1.94
CA TRP A 209 6.72 17.44 2.91
C TRP A 209 7.93 16.66 2.36
N LEU A 210 7.71 15.46 1.81
CA LEU A 210 8.79 14.69 1.18
C LEU A 210 9.40 15.44 -0.02
N TYR A 211 8.55 16.06 -0.85
CA TYR A 211 9.00 16.86 -1.99
C TYR A 211 9.90 18.04 -1.59
N ALA A 212 9.60 18.69 -0.47
CA ALA A 212 10.42 19.79 0.05
C ALA A 212 11.83 19.35 0.48
N LEU A 213 12.05 18.05 0.70
CA LEU A 213 13.34 17.47 1.08
C LEU A 213 14.18 17.03 -0.12
N LEU A 214 13.59 16.84 -1.31
CA LEU A 214 14.32 16.36 -2.49
C LEU A 214 15.57 17.19 -2.84
N PRO A 215 15.54 18.54 -2.80
CA PRO A 215 16.73 19.33 -3.10
C PRO A 215 17.91 19.08 -2.15
N LEU A 216 17.67 18.54 -0.95
CA LEU A 216 18.72 18.20 0.01
C LEU A 216 19.47 16.91 -0.35
N LEU A 217 18.96 16.15 -1.33
CA LEU A 217 19.57 14.90 -1.79
C LEU A 217 20.59 15.10 -2.91
N GLU A 218 20.61 16.28 -3.53
CA GLU A 218 21.55 16.64 -4.57
C GLU A 218 22.98 16.76 -4.01
N GLU A 219 23.97 16.37 -4.80
CA GLU A 219 25.37 16.62 -4.45
C GLU A 219 25.64 18.13 -4.50
N ASN A 220 26.32 18.65 -3.47
CA ASN A 220 26.87 19.99 -3.52
C ASN A 220 27.87 20.06 -4.69
N LYS A 221 27.59 20.94 -5.65
CA LYS A 221 28.50 21.26 -6.75
C LYS A 221 29.75 21.98 -6.27
#